data_AF-A0A3M1EM75-F1
#
_entry.id   AF-A0A3M1EM75-F1
#
_cell.length_a   1.000
_cell.length_b   1.000
_cell.length_c   1.000
_cell.angle_alpha   90.00
_cell.angle_beta   90.00
_cell.angle_gamma   90.00
#
_symmetry.space_group_name_H-M   'P 1'
#
loop_
_entity.id
_entity.type
_entity.pdbx_description
1 polymer ?
#
loop_
_entity_poly.entity_id
_entity_poly.type
_entity_poly.pdbx_seq_one_letter_code
_entity_poly.pdbx_strand_id
1 'polypeptide(L)'
;MTRIELLRGDITKVEVDAIVNAANSGLRGGGGVDGAIHRAGGPAIMEECKLIRERQGGCPTGEAVITTAGRLPARAVIHTVGPVWDPARPEEMDRLLADCYRNSLRLAVERGLKSVA
;
A
#
# COMPACT_ATOMS: atom_id res chain seq x y z
N MET A 1 -23.58 4.36 2.44
CA MET A 1 -23.56 3.30 1.41
C MET A 1 -22.14 3.19 0.89
N THR A 2 -21.62 1.98 0.72
CA THR A 2 -20.28 1.76 0.13
C THR A 2 -20.38 1.89 -1.38
N ARG A 3 -19.48 2.68 -2.00
CA ARG A 3 -19.39 2.84 -3.45
C ARG A 3 -18.08 2.23 -3.93
N ILE A 4 -18.13 1.46 -5.02
CA ILE A 4 -16.95 0.91 -5.69
C ILE A 4 -16.95 1.48 -7.10
N GLU A 5 -15.80 1.99 -7.52
CA GLU A 5 -15.62 2.62 -8.84
C GLU A 5 -14.43 1.97 -9.55
N LEU A 6 -14.55 1.79 -10.86
CA LEU A 6 -13.47 1.35 -11.72
C LEU A 6 -12.97 2.54 -12.52
N LEU A 7 -11.72 2.93 -12.29
CA LEU A 7 -11.07 4.04 -12.97
C LEU A 7 -9.83 3.53 -13.71
N ARG A 8 -9.67 3.94 -14.98
CA ARG A 8 -8.42 3.76 -15.72
C ARG A 8 -7.60 5.04 -15.61
N GLY A 9 -6.45 4.98 -14.96
CA GLY A 9 -5.59 6.15 -14.77
C GLY A 9 -4.28 5.86 -14.04
N ASP A 10 -3.63 6.93 -13.60
CA ASP A 10 -2.43 6.90 -12.77
C ASP A 10 -2.82 7.09 -11.30
N ILE A 11 -2.56 6.08 -10.46
CA ILE A 11 -2.91 6.10 -9.04
C ILE A 11 -2.29 7.30 -8.29
N THR A 12 -1.14 7.81 -8.76
CA THR A 12 -0.47 8.96 -8.14
C THR A 12 -1.19 10.28 -8.33
N LYS A 13 -2.24 10.31 -9.17
CA LYS A 13 -3.06 11.48 -9.48
C LYS A 13 -4.46 11.41 -8.86
N VAL A 14 -4.82 10.31 -8.21
CA VAL A 14 -6.16 10.09 -7.68
C VAL A 14 -6.34 10.86 -6.37
N GLU A 15 -7.35 11.72 -6.31
CA GLU A 15 -7.72 12.49 -5.11
C GLU A 15 -8.62 11.65 -4.19
N VAL A 16 -7.99 10.93 -3.26
CA VAL A 16 -8.64 10.07 -2.25
C VAL A 16 -7.92 10.22 -0.91
N ASP A 17 -8.51 9.73 0.19
CA ASP A 17 -7.86 9.82 1.49
C ASP A 17 -6.57 8.97 1.55
N ALA A 18 -6.56 7.77 0.98
CA ALA A 18 -5.35 6.97 0.81
C ALA A 18 -5.28 6.28 -0.54
N ILE A 19 -4.05 6.06 -1.02
CA ILE A 19 -3.78 5.10 -2.09
C ILE A 19 -3.08 3.87 -1.52
N VAL A 20 -3.33 2.70 -2.11
CA VAL A 20 -2.66 1.44 -1.76
C VAL A 20 -1.48 1.21 -2.70
N ASN A 21 -0.31 1.01 -2.12
CA ASN A 21 0.92 0.68 -2.81
C ASN A 21 1.21 -0.82 -2.74
N ALA A 22 1.48 -1.44 -3.90
CA ALA A 22 2.02 -2.80 -3.99
C ALA A 22 3.52 -2.79 -3.67
N ALA A 23 3.84 -2.94 -2.39
CA ALA A 23 5.19 -2.83 -1.85
C ALA A 23 5.91 -4.18 -1.75
N ASN A 24 7.22 -4.14 -1.50
CA ASN A 24 8.02 -5.29 -1.08
C ASN A 24 8.17 -5.34 0.44
N SER A 25 8.51 -6.51 0.99
CA SER A 25 8.64 -6.73 2.44
C SER A 25 9.68 -5.85 3.13
N GLY A 26 10.68 -5.37 2.37
CA GLY A 26 11.67 -4.42 2.85
C GLY A 26 11.18 -2.98 2.91
N LEU A 27 10.04 -2.61 2.32
CA LEU A 27 9.55 -1.23 2.22
C LEU A 27 10.58 -0.27 1.58
N ARG A 28 11.47 -0.78 0.72
CA ARG A 28 12.64 -0.02 0.21
C ARG A 28 12.36 0.76 -1.08
N GLY A 29 11.08 0.90 -1.44
CA GLY A 29 10.71 1.29 -2.79
C GLY A 29 11.10 0.21 -3.80
N GLY A 30 10.86 0.50 -5.08
CA GLY A 30 10.96 -0.50 -6.12
C GLY A 30 10.60 0.05 -7.50
N GLY A 31 10.30 -0.87 -8.42
CA GLY A 31 9.79 -0.55 -9.75
C GLY A 31 8.26 -0.40 -9.78
N GLY A 32 7.68 -0.40 -10.99
CA GLY A 32 6.22 -0.42 -11.17
C GLY A 32 5.50 0.73 -10.46
N VAL A 33 4.37 0.40 -9.82
CA VAL A 33 3.54 1.35 -9.08
C VAL A 33 4.25 1.90 -7.84
N ASP A 34 5.02 1.08 -7.13
CA ASP A 34 5.79 1.47 -5.95
C ASP A 34 6.80 2.57 -6.28
N GLY A 35 7.55 2.38 -7.36
CA GLY A 35 8.46 3.40 -7.87
C GLY A 35 7.74 4.67 -8.32
N ALA A 36 6.56 4.56 -8.94
CA ALA A 36 5.77 5.73 -9.34
C ALA A 36 5.28 6.53 -8.12
N ILE A 37 4.76 5.85 -7.11
CA ILE A 37 4.30 6.44 -5.84
C ILE A 37 5.45 7.14 -5.12
N HIS A 38 6.61 6.49 -4.97
CA HIS A 38 7.78 7.09 -4.32
C HIS A 38 8.31 8.32 -5.08
N ARG A 39 8.38 8.27 -6.42
CA ARG A 39 8.81 9.42 -7.23
C ARG A 39 7.85 10.60 -7.11
N ALA A 40 6.54 10.34 -7.17
CA ALA A 40 5.51 11.37 -7.13
C ALA A 40 5.33 11.96 -5.72
N GLY A 41 5.32 11.12 -4.68
CA GLY A 41 5.16 11.54 -3.29
C GLY A 41 6.42 12.13 -2.64
N GLY A 42 7.59 11.90 -3.24
CA GLY A 42 8.84 12.48 -2.76
C GLY A 42 9.44 11.76 -1.54
N PRO A 43 10.50 12.32 -0.94
CA PRO A 43 11.35 11.61 0.02
C PRO A 43 10.64 11.23 1.33
N ALA A 44 9.62 11.98 1.75
CA ALA A 44 8.92 11.76 3.01
C ALA A 44 8.35 10.35 3.16
N ILE A 45 7.84 9.75 2.07
CA ILE A 45 7.35 8.37 2.08
C ILE A 45 8.48 7.39 2.43
N MET A 46 9.66 7.56 1.82
CA MET A 46 10.80 6.68 2.06
C MET A 46 11.37 6.83 3.47
N GLU A 47 11.37 8.05 4.00
CA GLU A 47 11.80 8.35 5.36
C GLU A 47 10.91 7.64 6.38
N GLU A 48 9.58 7.70 6.23
CA GLU A 48 8.68 6.98 7.13
C GLU A 48 8.76 5.46 6.95
N CYS A 49 8.90 4.95 5.73
CA CYS A 49 9.19 3.53 5.50
C CYS A 49 10.46 3.06 6.22
N LYS A 50 11.50 3.92 6.30
CA LYS A 50 12.71 3.65 7.07
C LYS A 50 12.43 3.57 8.57
N LEU A 51 11.66 4.52 9.13
CA LEU A 51 11.29 4.49 10.54
C LEU A 51 10.44 3.25 10.90
N ILE A 52 9.56 2.81 10.00
CA ILE A 52 8.80 1.57 10.17
C ILE A 52 9.75 0.37 10.22
N ARG A 53 10.68 0.25 9.26
CA ARG A 53 11.70 -0.82 9.30
C ARG A 53 12.51 -0.82 10.60
N GLU A 54 12.93 0.35 11.08
CA GLU A 54 13.71 0.45 12.32
C GLU A 54 12.91 -0.01 13.54
N ARG A 55 11.59 0.21 13.54
CA ARG A 55 10.71 -0.19 14.64
C ARG A 55 10.32 -1.68 14.60
N GLN A 56 10.10 -2.25 13.42
CA GLN A 56 9.49 -3.59 13.27
C GLN A 56 10.12 -4.47 12.17
N GLY A 57 11.27 -4.09 11.62
CA GLY A 57 12.01 -4.84 10.60
C GLY A 57 11.53 -4.64 9.16
N GLY A 58 10.22 -4.68 8.93
CA GLY A 58 9.61 -4.56 7.60
C GLY A 58 8.10 -4.78 7.61
N CYS A 59 7.57 -5.31 6.51
CA CYS A 59 6.16 -5.70 6.37
C CYS A 59 6.07 -7.13 5.81
N PRO A 60 5.50 -8.10 6.56
CA PRO A 60 5.31 -9.46 6.06
C PRO A 60 4.35 -9.51 4.87
N THR A 61 4.45 -10.57 4.04
CA THR A 61 3.47 -10.84 2.99
C THR A 61 2.07 -10.99 3.59
N GLY A 62 1.06 -10.39 2.96
CA GLY A 62 -0.32 -10.35 3.47
C GLY A 62 -0.61 -9.19 4.43
N GLU A 63 0.43 -8.51 4.93
CA GLU A 63 0.27 -7.39 5.87
C GLU A 63 0.30 -6.03 5.16
N ALA A 64 -0.05 -4.99 5.92
CA ALA A 64 -0.02 -3.61 5.47
C ALA A 64 0.50 -2.65 6.55
N VAL A 65 1.17 -1.59 6.12
CA VAL A 65 1.60 -0.45 6.95
C VAL A 65 1.18 0.86 6.29
N ILE A 66 1.21 1.97 7.03
CA ILE A 66 0.79 3.28 6.52
C ILE A 66 1.85 4.33 6.78
N THR A 67 2.03 5.22 5.81
CA THR A 67 2.85 6.43 5.90
C THR A 67 2.05 7.66 5.49
N THR A 68 2.63 8.84 5.67
CA THR A 68 2.28 10.04 4.90
C THR A 68 2.28 9.77 3.40
N ALA A 69 1.52 10.57 2.66
CA ALA A 69 1.52 10.58 1.19
C ALA A 69 2.53 11.56 0.57
N GLY A 70 3.24 12.32 1.41
CA GLY A 70 4.21 13.32 0.96
C GLY A 70 3.55 14.38 0.07
N ARG A 71 3.93 14.42 -1.21
CA ARG A 71 3.44 15.38 -2.22
C ARG A 71 2.25 14.89 -3.04
N LEU A 72 1.78 13.67 -2.83
CA LEU A 72 0.62 13.15 -3.57
C LEU A 72 -0.65 13.92 -3.18
N PRO A 73 -1.68 13.92 -4.05
CA PRO A 73 -3.00 14.47 -3.69
C PRO A 73 -3.70 13.70 -2.56
N ALA A 74 -3.28 12.45 -2.30
CA ALA A 74 -3.78 11.67 -1.19
C ALA A 74 -3.22 12.14 0.16
N ARG A 75 -3.86 11.73 1.27
CA ARG A 75 -3.40 12.09 2.62
C ARG A 75 -2.43 11.05 3.19
N ALA A 76 -2.60 9.79 2.81
CA ALA A 76 -1.74 8.69 3.24
C ALA A 76 -1.46 7.69 2.11
N VAL A 77 -0.39 6.90 2.28
CA VAL A 77 -0.09 5.74 1.45
C VAL A 77 -0.12 4.50 2.35
N ILE A 78 -0.92 3.52 1.95
CA ILE A 78 -0.95 2.20 2.60
C ILE A 78 -0.07 1.27 1.78
N HIS A 79 1.02 0.79 2.37
CA HIS A 79 1.94 -0.15 1.74
C HIS A 79 1.55 -1.57 2.14
N THR A 80 1.14 -2.39 1.18
CA THR A 80 0.84 -3.81 1.42
C THR A 80 1.72 -4.71 0.58
N VAL A 81 2.07 -5.88 1.12
CA VAL A 81 3.03 -6.79 0.51
C VAL A 81 2.31 -8.00 -0.05
N GLY A 82 2.07 -7.96 -1.36
CA GLY A 82 1.46 -9.07 -2.09
C GLY A 82 2.38 -10.30 -2.16
N PRO A 83 1.80 -11.52 -2.24
CA PRO A 83 2.59 -12.72 -2.45
C PRO A 83 3.21 -12.75 -3.85
N VAL A 84 4.43 -13.29 -3.96
CA VAL A 84 4.95 -13.77 -5.24
C VAL A 84 4.20 -15.05 -5.55
N TRP A 85 3.49 -15.08 -6.69
CA TRP A 85 2.65 -16.22 -7.04
C TRP A 85 3.46 -17.51 -7.14
N ASP A 86 3.04 -18.52 -6.38
CA ASP A 86 3.63 -19.86 -6.33
C ASP A 86 2.56 -20.90 -6.73
N PRO A 87 2.67 -21.54 -7.92
CA PRO A 87 1.70 -22.53 -8.37
C PRO A 87 1.70 -23.81 -7.54
N ALA A 88 2.73 -24.06 -6.72
CA ALA A 88 2.75 -25.21 -5.82
C ALA A 88 1.84 -25.01 -4.59
N ARG A 89 1.47 -23.76 -4.27
CA ARG A 89 0.70 -23.41 -3.07
C ARG A 89 -0.39 -22.37 -3.39
N PRO A 90 -1.28 -22.63 -4.37
CA PRO A 90 -2.23 -21.63 -4.88
C PRO A 90 -3.17 -21.12 -3.79
N GLU A 91 -3.67 -21.98 -2.92
CA GLU A 91 -4.57 -21.60 -1.82
C GLU A 91 -3.90 -20.67 -0.80
N GLU A 92 -2.61 -20.87 -0.53
CA GLU A 92 -1.84 -19.97 0.35
C GLU A 92 -1.68 -18.59 -0.30
N MET A 93 -1.41 -18.55 -1.61
CA MET A 93 -1.25 -17.30 -2.35
C MET A 93 -2.56 -16.52 -2.41
N ASP A 94 -3.69 -17.19 -2.67
CA ASP A 94 -5.01 -16.57 -2.67
C ASP A 94 -5.35 -15.99 -1.30
N ARG A 95 -5.08 -16.75 -0.23
CA ARG A 95 -5.28 -16.27 1.14
C ARG A 95 -4.43 -15.03 1.44
N LEU A 96 -3.14 -15.07 1.14
CA LEU A 96 -2.23 -13.94 1.38
C LEU A 96 -2.62 -12.70 0.57
N LEU A 97 -3.05 -12.86 -0.68
CA LEU A 97 -3.55 -11.75 -1.49
C LEU A 97 -4.84 -11.17 -0.90
N ALA A 98 -5.79 -12.01 -0.47
CA ALA A 98 -6.99 -11.56 0.20
C ALA A 98 -6.68 -10.81 1.52
N ASP A 99 -5.68 -11.27 2.27
CA ASP A 99 -5.21 -10.60 3.49
C ASP A 99 -4.63 -9.22 3.20
N CYS A 100 -3.92 -9.01 2.08
CA CYS A 100 -3.45 -7.68 1.66
C CYS A 100 -4.60 -6.67 1.54
N TYR A 101 -5.68 -7.07 0.85
CA TYR A 101 -6.87 -6.23 0.69
C TYR A 101 -7.55 -5.94 2.04
N ARG A 102 -7.79 -6.98 2.85
CA ARG A 102 -8.45 -6.84 4.15
C ARG A 102 -7.65 -5.96 5.11
N ASN A 103 -6.35 -6.20 5.22
CA ASN A 103 -5.46 -5.44 6.11
C ASN A 103 -5.32 -3.98 5.66
N SER A 104 -5.27 -3.72 4.35
CA SER A 104 -5.25 -2.35 3.84
C SER A 104 -6.54 -1.59 4.17
N LEU A 105 -7.71 -2.21 3.93
CA LEU A 105 -9.01 -1.61 4.26
C LEU A 105 -9.20 -1.42 5.77
N ARG A 106 -8.76 -2.39 6.57
CA ARG A 106 -8.77 -2.29 8.04
C ARG A 106 -7.95 -1.10 8.51
N LEU A 107 -6.74 -0.92 7.98
CA LEU A 107 -5.87 0.20 8.33
C LEU A 107 -6.47 1.56 7.92
N ALA A 108 -7.13 1.62 6.76
CA ALA A 108 -7.86 2.82 6.34
C ALA A 108 -8.98 3.18 7.32
N VAL A 109 -9.76 2.19 7.77
CA VAL A 109 -10.83 2.37 8.76
C VAL A 109 -10.28 2.80 10.11
N GLU A 110 -9.24 2.14 10.61
CA GLU A 110 -8.55 2.48 11.87
C GLU A 110 -8.01 3.93 11.87
N ARG A 111 -7.67 4.47 10.69
CA ARG A 111 -7.17 5.84 10.50
C ARG A 111 -8.26 6.84 10.12
N GLY A 112 -9.52 6.41 10.09
CA GLY A 112 -10.66 7.28 9.80
C GLY A 112 -10.75 7.75 8.34
N LEU A 113 -10.06 7.09 7.41
CA LEU A 113 -10.07 7.40 5.99
C LEU A 113 -11.39 6.92 5.36
N LYS A 114 -11.93 7.71 4.42
CA LYS A 114 -13.26 7.54 3.82
C LYS A 114 -13.21 7.10 2.36
N SER A 115 -12.08 7.30 1.67
CA SER A 115 -11.87 6.84 0.30
C SER A 115 -10.49 6.22 0.12
N VAL A 116 -10.42 5.13 -0.65
CA VAL A 116 -9.18 4.39 -0.94
C VAL A 116 -9.15 4.04 -2.42
N ALA A 117 -7.98 4.17 -3.04
CA ALA A 117 -7.70 3.72 -4.41
C ALA A 117 -6.60 2.65 -4.44
#